data_AF-A0A183FYD3-F1
#
_entry.id   AF-A0A183FYD3-F1
#
_cell.length_a   1.000
_cell.length_b   1.000
_cell.length_c   1.000
_cell.angle_alpha   90.00
_cell.angle_beta   90.00
_cell.angle_gamma   90.00
#
_symmetry.space_group_name_H-M   'P 1'
#
loop_
_entity.id
_entity.type
_entity.pdbx_description
1 polymer ?
#
loop_
_entity_poly.entity_id
_entity_poly.type
_entity_poly.pdbx_seq_one_letter_code
_entity_poly.pdbx_strand_id
1 'polypeptide(L)'
;MFKYLGSAIASDGSLMVEVNSRVSAAWSKWRSLTGVLCDKKMPERLKSKIYKNVVLPVAMHGAECWPASKTGLDRIRNGVIRQKFSVAPIADKMREARLRWYGHVLRGKEENVRKIGLNFEVSGKRPRGLPKQRWAERYTRTLK
;
A
#
# COMPACT_ATOMS: atom_id res chain seq x y z
N MET A 1 -5.80 -20.39 29.51
CA MET A 1 -5.91 -19.00 29.04
C MET A 1 -6.43 -18.15 30.19
N PHE A 2 -5.63 -17.22 30.67
CA PHE A 2 -5.99 -16.37 31.80
C PHE A 2 -6.62 -15.07 31.29
N LYS A 3 -7.75 -14.66 31.86
CA LYS A 3 -8.43 -13.39 31.50
C LYS A 3 -8.24 -12.40 32.65
N TYR A 4 -7.64 -11.26 32.36
CA TYR A 4 -7.43 -10.19 33.34
C TYR A 4 -7.92 -8.87 32.77
N LEU A 5 -8.84 -8.20 33.47
CA LEU A 5 -9.47 -6.94 33.04
C LEU A 5 -10.02 -6.97 31.60
N GLY A 6 -10.48 -8.15 31.14
CA GLY A 6 -10.98 -8.34 29.78
C GLY A 6 -9.91 -8.62 28.71
N SER A 7 -8.62 -8.55 29.05
CA SER A 7 -7.52 -8.96 28.18
C SER A 7 -7.15 -10.42 28.39
N ALA A 8 -6.85 -11.11 27.30
CA ALA A 8 -6.42 -12.51 27.34
C ALA A 8 -4.90 -12.59 27.39
N ILE A 9 -4.36 -13.07 28.51
CA ILE A 9 -2.92 -13.17 28.73
C ILE A 9 -2.49 -14.62 28.48
N ALA A 10 -1.50 -14.79 27.61
CA ALA A 10 -0.84 -16.06 27.36
C ALA A 10 0.28 -16.28 28.39
N SER A 11 0.50 -17.54 28.79
CA SER A 11 1.52 -17.91 29.80
C SER A 11 2.96 -17.71 29.31
N ASP A 12 3.16 -17.64 28.00
CA ASP A 12 4.43 -17.38 27.31
C ASP A 12 4.65 -15.88 27.00
N GLY A 13 3.71 -15.00 27.41
CA GLY A 13 3.73 -13.59 27.06
C GLY A 13 3.36 -13.28 25.61
N SER A 14 2.86 -14.25 24.84
CA SER A 14 2.45 -14.05 23.45
C SER A 14 1.22 -13.17 23.31
N LEU A 15 1.38 -12.08 22.56
CA LEU A 15 0.30 -11.15 22.24
C LEU A 15 -0.74 -11.74 21.27
N MET A 16 -0.39 -12.79 20.54
CA MET A 16 -1.25 -13.39 19.51
C MET A 16 -2.56 -13.93 20.08
N VAL A 17 -2.54 -14.40 21.33
CA VAL A 17 -3.74 -14.89 22.03
C VAL A 17 -4.74 -13.76 22.27
N GLU A 18 -4.26 -12.57 22.69
CA GLU A 18 -5.11 -11.39 22.85
C GLU A 18 -5.63 -10.88 21.50
N VAL A 19 -4.74 -10.77 20.51
CA VAL A 19 -5.08 -10.34 19.14
C VAL A 19 -6.17 -11.21 18.55
N ASN A 20 -6.02 -12.53 18.59
CA ASN A 20 -6.99 -13.47 18.03
C ASN A 20 -8.34 -13.40 18.77
N SER A 21 -8.32 -13.23 20.10
CA SER A 21 -9.54 -13.03 20.90
C SER A 21 -10.29 -11.77 20.47
N ARG A 22 -9.60 -10.63 20.29
CA ARG A 22 -10.21 -9.37 19.86
C ARG A 22 -10.69 -9.41 18.42
N VAL A 23 -9.91 -10.00 17.51
CA VAL A 23 -10.33 -10.20 16.11
C VAL A 23 -11.61 -11.03 16.06
N SER A 24 -11.70 -12.10 16.87
CA SER A 24 -12.90 -12.93 16.95
C SER A 24 -14.11 -12.19 17.51
N ALA A 25 -13.91 -11.36 18.54
CA ALA A 25 -14.96 -10.53 19.12
C ALA A 25 -15.45 -9.44 18.14
N ALA A 26 -14.53 -8.74 17.49
CA ALA A 26 -14.83 -7.75 16.47
C ALA A 26 -15.55 -8.37 15.27
N TRP A 27 -15.12 -9.56 14.83
CA TRP A 27 -15.79 -10.30 13.77
C TRP A 27 -17.20 -10.71 14.15
N SER A 28 -17.42 -11.14 15.40
CA SER A 28 -18.75 -11.44 15.92
C SER A 28 -19.66 -10.20 15.93
N LYS A 29 -19.11 -9.03 16.31
CA LYS A 29 -19.85 -7.77 16.28
C LYS A 29 -20.13 -7.28 14.86
N TRP A 30 -19.19 -7.44 13.94
CA TRP A 30 -19.40 -7.16 12.53
C TRP A 30 -20.49 -8.04 11.94
N ARG A 31 -20.49 -9.34 12.27
CA ARG A 31 -21.49 -10.31 11.79
C ARG A 31 -22.91 -9.94 12.22
N SER A 32 -23.09 -9.43 13.44
CA SER A 32 -24.41 -8.95 13.88
C SER A 32 -24.89 -7.68 13.14
N LEU A 33 -23.97 -6.97 12.48
CA LEU A 33 -24.25 -5.74 11.74
C LEU A 33 -24.23 -5.94 10.22
N THR A 34 -23.99 -7.17 9.73
CA THR A 34 -23.90 -7.47 8.30
C THR A 34 -25.14 -7.02 7.55
N GLY A 35 -26.34 -7.15 8.13
CA GLY A 35 -27.58 -6.67 7.53
C GLY A 35 -27.61 -5.18 7.22
N VAL A 36 -26.89 -4.34 7.99
CA VAL A 36 -26.79 -2.89 7.75
C VAL A 36 -25.56 -2.54 6.90
N LEU A 37 -24.43 -3.18 7.20
CA LEU A 37 -23.15 -2.91 6.53
C LEU A 37 -23.14 -3.41 5.08
N CYS A 38 -23.84 -4.50 4.78
CA CYS A 38 -23.96 -5.07 3.44
C CYS A 38 -25.20 -4.60 2.68
N ASP A 39 -26.11 -3.82 3.29
CA ASP A 39 -27.30 -3.29 2.59
C ASP A 39 -26.91 -2.25 1.54
N LYS A 40 -27.28 -2.47 0.27
CA LYS A 40 -26.99 -1.56 -0.84
C LYS A 40 -27.76 -0.23 -0.74
N LYS A 41 -28.90 -0.18 -0.04
CA LYS A 41 -29.71 1.03 0.15
C LYS A 41 -29.12 1.99 1.19
N MET A 42 -28.25 1.48 2.06
CA MET A 42 -27.67 2.26 3.16
C MET A 42 -26.51 3.15 2.67
N PRO A 43 -26.49 4.47 2.99
CA PRO A 43 -25.41 5.36 2.60
C PRO A 43 -24.05 4.93 3.16
N GLU A 44 -23.02 5.01 2.33
CA GLU A 44 -21.65 4.60 2.69
C GLU A 44 -21.10 5.37 3.91
N ARG A 45 -21.42 6.67 4.02
CA ARG A 45 -21.03 7.50 5.17
C ARG A 45 -21.54 6.92 6.49
N LEU A 46 -22.77 6.40 6.50
CA LEU A 46 -23.38 5.86 7.71
C LEU A 46 -22.80 4.48 8.04
N LYS A 47 -22.57 3.62 7.03
CA LYS A 47 -21.83 2.36 7.21
C LYS A 47 -20.45 2.59 7.81
N SER A 48 -19.72 3.59 7.32
CA SER A 48 -18.40 3.96 7.84
C SER A 48 -18.47 4.41 9.30
N LYS A 49 -19.47 5.23 9.66
CA LYS A 49 -19.70 5.68 11.04
C LYS A 49 -20.01 4.50 11.98
N ILE A 50 -20.90 3.60 11.55
CA ILE A 50 -21.26 2.39 12.31
C ILE A 50 -20.03 1.50 12.51
N TYR A 51 -19.26 1.24 11.45
CA TYR A 51 -18.04 0.44 11.54
C TYR A 51 -17.03 1.04 12.53
N LYS A 52 -16.73 2.34 12.39
CA LYS A 52 -15.76 3.05 13.24
C LYS A 52 -16.17 3.13 14.71
N ASN A 53 -17.48 3.19 14.99
CA ASN A 53 -17.97 3.34 16.36
C ASN A 53 -18.27 2.01 17.04
N VAL A 54 -18.56 0.95 16.28
CA VAL A 54 -19.08 -0.31 16.86
C VAL A 54 -18.12 -1.49 16.69
N VAL A 55 -17.44 -1.60 15.53
CA VAL A 55 -16.56 -2.74 15.23
C VAL A 55 -15.11 -2.38 15.56
N LEU A 56 -14.66 -1.19 15.14
CA LEU A 56 -13.27 -0.76 15.29
C LEU A 56 -12.80 -0.71 16.76
N PRO A 57 -13.57 -0.19 17.73
CA PRO A 57 -13.10 -0.15 19.12
C PRO A 57 -12.94 -1.54 19.72
N VAL A 58 -13.78 -2.51 19.34
CA VAL A 58 -13.65 -3.90 19.82
C VAL A 58 -12.37 -4.55 19.30
N ALA A 59 -12.00 -4.25 18.04
CA ALA A 59 -10.77 -4.75 17.44
C ALA A 59 -9.51 -4.08 18.01
N MET A 60 -9.59 -2.78 18.33
CA MET A 60 -8.42 -1.93 18.53
C MET A 60 -8.19 -1.41 19.94
N HIS A 61 -9.21 -1.37 20.81
CA HIS A 61 -9.03 -0.89 22.18
C HIS A 61 -7.92 -1.70 22.87
N GLY A 62 -7.03 -1.06 23.61
CA GLY A 62 -5.95 -1.73 24.34
C GLY A 62 -4.73 -2.05 23.48
N ALA A 63 -4.82 -1.88 22.16
CA ALA A 63 -3.65 -1.97 21.27
C ALA A 63 -2.62 -0.88 21.56
N GLU A 64 -3.05 0.26 22.11
CA GLU A 64 -2.18 1.34 22.62
C GLU A 64 -1.28 0.91 23.77
N CYS A 65 -1.67 -0.13 24.53
CA CYS A 65 -0.91 -0.66 25.66
C CYS A 65 -0.21 -1.98 25.33
N TRP A 66 -0.31 -2.45 24.10
CA TRP A 66 0.40 -3.66 23.70
C TRP A 66 1.89 -3.36 23.70
N PRO A 67 2.71 -4.21 24.33
CA PRO A 67 4.14 -4.11 24.12
C PRO A 67 4.35 -4.18 22.60
N ALA A 68 5.04 -3.18 22.05
CA ALA A 68 5.60 -3.27 20.70
C ALA A 68 6.68 -4.35 20.77
N SER A 69 6.23 -5.61 20.86
CA SER A 69 7.11 -6.75 20.97
C SER A 69 7.98 -6.68 19.73
N LYS A 70 9.28 -6.45 19.94
CA LYS A 70 10.35 -6.58 18.93
C LYS A 70 10.49 -8.03 18.46
N THR A 71 9.39 -8.75 18.34
CA THR A 71 9.28 -10.14 17.91
C THR A 71 8.85 -10.14 16.45
N GLY A 72 9.82 -10.04 15.54
CA GLY A 72 9.71 -10.44 14.12
C GLY A 72 8.74 -9.68 13.19
N LEU A 73 7.68 -9.03 13.70
CA LEU A 73 6.67 -8.33 12.90
C LEU A 73 7.20 -7.01 12.31
N ASP A 74 8.17 -6.36 12.96
CA ASP A 74 8.86 -5.18 12.41
C ASP A 74 9.74 -5.49 11.19
N ARG A 75 9.98 -6.77 10.87
CA ARG A 75 10.74 -7.20 9.69
C ARG A 75 9.89 -7.91 8.65
N ILE A 76 8.58 -7.63 8.58
CA ILE A 76 7.82 -8.01 7.40
C ILE A 76 8.36 -7.21 6.22
N ARG A 77 9.13 -7.87 5.34
CA ARG A 77 9.63 -7.25 4.12
C ARG A 77 8.44 -6.72 3.33
N ASN A 78 8.56 -5.51 2.78
CA ASN A 78 7.53 -4.92 1.92
C ASN A 78 7.09 -5.84 0.77
N GLY A 79 7.95 -6.78 0.33
CA GLY A 79 7.60 -7.82 -0.63
C GLY A 79 6.46 -8.74 -0.17
N VAL A 80 6.46 -9.14 1.11
CA VAL A 80 5.43 -10.02 1.70
C VAL A 80 4.09 -9.28 1.77
N ILE A 81 4.10 -8.02 2.19
CA ILE A 81 2.90 -7.17 2.23
C ILE A 81 2.32 -7.03 0.83
N ARG A 82 3.16 -6.69 -0.16
CA ARG A 82 2.74 -6.56 -1.56
C ARG A 82 2.14 -7.84 -2.12
N GLN A 83 2.74 -8.99 -1.85
CA GLN A 83 2.22 -10.29 -2.28
C GLN A 83 0.84 -10.56 -1.66
N LYS A 84 0.68 -10.33 -0.36
CA LYS A 84 -0.57 -10.56 0.37
C LYS A 84 -1.74 -9.76 -0.16
N PHE A 85 -1.49 -8.52 -0.60
CA PHE A 85 -2.51 -7.62 -1.12
C PHE A 85 -2.51 -7.51 -2.65
N SER A 86 -1.74 -8.35 -3.35
CA SER A 86 -1.58 -8.32 -4.81
C SER A 86 -1.20 -6.94 -5.36
N VAL A 87 -0.38 -6.18 -4.62
CA VAL A 87 0.06 -4.83 -4.97
C VAL A 87 1.39 -4.88 -5.71
N ALA A 88 1.44 -4.30 -6.92
CA ALA A 88 2.67 -4.21 -7.69
C ALA A 88 3.72 -3.31 -7.01
N PRO A 89 5.03 -3.58 -7.17
CA PRO A 89 6.10 -2.69 -6.73
C PRO A 89 5.96 -1.28 -7.31
N ILE A 90 6.26 -0.25 -6.49
CA ILE A 90 6.20 1.16 -6.92
C ILE A 90 7.09 1.43 -8.13
N ALA A 91 8.26 0.78 -8.20
CA ALA A 91 9.18 0.90 -9.33
C ALA A 91 8.52 0.49 -10.66
N ASP A 92 7.65 -0.53 -10.64
CA ASP A 92 6.94 -1.00 -11.82
C ASP A 92 5.83 -0.03 -12.21
N LYS A 93 5.14 0.57 -11.23
CA LYS A 93 4.17 1.65 -11.49
C LYS A 93 4.82 2.91 -12.04
N MET A 94 5.99 3.29 -11.53
CA MET A 94 6.80 4.39 -12.09
C MET A 94 7.30 4.07 -13.50
N ARG A 95 7.63 2.80 -13.78
CA ARG A 95 8.01 2.33 -15.12
C ARG A 95 6.84 2.43 -16.09
N GLU A 96 5.69 1.91 -15.70
CA GLU A 96 4.44 1.93 -16.46
C GLU A 96 4.03 3.36 -16.81
N ALA A 97 4.04 4.28 -15.84
CA ALA A 97 3.72 5.70 -16.05
C ALA A 97 4.69 6.36 -17.05
N ARG A 98 5.99 6.09 -16.94
CA ARG A 98 7.01 6.58 -17.89
C ARG A 98 6.77 6.07 -19.30
N LEU A 99 6.46 4.78 -19.46
CA LEU A 99 6.18 4.17 -20.77
C LEU A 99 4.89 4.69 -21.39
N ARG A 100 3.83 4.90 -20.59
CA ARG A 100 2.59 5.53 -21.06
C ARG A 100 2.83 6.94 -21.59
N TRP A 101 3.61 7.74 -20.87
CA TRP A 101 4.01 9.09 -21.32
C TRP A 101 4.86 9.04 -22.58
N TYR A 102 5.87 8.16 -22.63
CA TYR A 102 6.72 7.97 -23.80
C TYR A 102 5.90 7.57 -25.04
N GLY A 103 4.98 6.61 -24.89
CA GLY A 103 4.06 6.22 -25.96
C GLY A 103 3.15 7.37 -26.40
N HIS A 104 2.69 8.21 -25.48
CA HIS A 104 1.93 9.42 -25.81
C HIS A 104 2.76 10.40 -26.64
N VAL A 105 4.04 10.62 -26.27
CA VAL A 105 4.96 11.47 -27.04
C VAL A 105 5.21 10.90 -28.44
N LEU A 106 5.44 9.60 -28.57
CA LEU A 106 5.69 8.96 -29.88
C LEU A 106 4.50 9.05 -30.84
N ARG A 107 3.27 8.95 -30.33
CA ARG A 107 2.03 9.09 -31.12
C ARG A 107 1.72 10.55 -31.51
N GLY A 108 2.43 11.52 -30.95
CA GLY A 108 2.27 12.93 -31.29
C GLY A 108 2.89 13.29 -32.66
N LYS A 109 2.46 14.43 -33.22
CA LYS A 109 3.04 15.03 -34.43
C LYS A 109 4.52 15.35 -34.23
N GLU A 110 5.30 15.32 -35.31
CA GLU A 110 6.74 15.57 -35.29
C GLU A 110 7.11 16.98 -34.82
N GLU A 111 6.23 17.95 -35.09
CA GLU A 111 6.33 19.35 -34.67
C GLU A 111 6.11 19.57 -33.16
N ASN A 112 5.66 18.54 -32.43
CA ASN A 112 5.40 18.67 -31.01
C ASN A 112 6.71 18.89 -30.25
N VAL A 113 6.80 19.99 -29.50
CA VAL A 113 7.97 20.35 -28.67
C VAL A 113 8.47 19.19 -27.80
N ARG A 114 7.58 18.35 -27.28
CA ARG A 114 7.95 17.18 -26.46
C ARG A 114 8.67 16.10 -27.27
N LYS A 115 8.28 15.92 -28.53
CA LYS A 115 8.86 14.92 -29.45
C LYS A 115 10.17 15.43 -30.06
N ILE A 116 10.22 16.71 -30.41
CA ILE A 116 11.47 17.41 -30.78
C ILE A 116 12.49 17.30 -29.65
N GLY A 117 12.11 17.68 -28.42
CA GLY A 117 12.99 17.62 -27.26
C GLY A 117 13.45 16.21 -26.87
N LEU A 118 12.64 15.18 -27.16
CA LEU A 118 13.01 13.78 -26.95
C LEU A 118 14.16 13.34 -27.86
N ASN A 119 14.15 13.81 -29.11
CA ASN A 119 15.12 13.48 -30.16
C ASN A 119 16.26 14.50 -30.29
N PHE A 120 16.15 15.66 -29.63
CA PHE A 120 17.09 16.76 -29.72
C PHE A 120 18.49 16.38 -29.22
N GLU A 121 19.51 16.71 -30.02
CA GLU A 121 20.90 16.58 -29.62
C GLU A 121 21.40 17.85 -28.93
N VAL A 122 21.75 17.74 -27.65
CA VAL A 122 22.34 18.88 -26.93
C VAL A 122 23.80 19.08 -27.36
N SER A 123 24.09 20.22 -27.97
CA SER A 123 25.45 20.66 -28.33
C SER A 123 26.21 21.18 -27.11
N GLY A 124 27.48 20.80 -26.96
CA GLY A 124 28.39 21.34 -25.93
C GLY A 124 29.37 20.31 -25.35
N LYS A 125 30.45 20.81 -24.73
CA LYS A 125 31.42 19.98 -23.98
C LYS A 125 30.93 19.78 -22.54
N ARG A 126 30.84 18.53 -22.08
CA ARG A 126 30.39 18.16 -20.72
C ARG A 126 31.53 18.22 -19.70
N PRO A 127 31.24 18.38 -18.40
CA PRO A 127 32.17 18.07 -17.31
C PRO A 127 32.51 16.56 -17.29
N ARG A 128 33.71 16.18 -16.82
CA ARG A 128 34.12 14.76 -16.69
C ARG A 128 33.16 14.00 -15.75
N GLY A 129 32.69 12.80 -16.16
CA GLY A 129 31.78 11.97 -15.37
C GLY A 129 30.86 11.06 -16.18
N LEU A 130 29.56 11.04 -15.83
CA LEU A 130 28.56 10.08 -16.34
C LEU A 130 28.46 9.98 -17.88
N PRO A 131 28.07 8.79 -18.41
CA PRO A 131 27.77 8.60 -19.83
C PRO A 131 26.78 9.63 -20.38
N LYS A 132 26.90 9.97 -21.67
CA LYS A 132 25.87 10.71 -22.42
C LYS A 132 24.58 9.88 -22.31
N GLN A 133 23.57 10.39 -21.61
CA GLN A 133 22.23 9.79 -21.55
C GLN A 133 21.30 10.73 -22.31
N ARG A 134 20.88 10.33 -23.50
CA ARG A 134 19.77 10.97 -24.20
C ARG A 134 18.46 10.65 -23.48
N TRP A 135 17.47 11.53 -23.60
CA TRP A 135 16.14 11.27 -23.05
C TRP A 135 15.56 9.98 -23.64
N ALA A 136 15.71 9.78 -24.95
CA ALA A 136 15.34 8.54 -25.64
C ALA A 136 16.09 7.30 -25.08
N GLU A 137 17.39 7.40 -24.82
CA GLU A 137 18.21 6.29 -24.29
C GLU A 137 17.79 5.84 -22.88
N ARG A 138 17.22 6.75 -22.07
CA ARG A 138 16.65 6.40 -20.76
C ARG A 138 15.45 5.47 -20.89
N TYR A 139 14.62 5.64 -21.94
CA TYR A 139 13.46 4.80 -22.19
C TYR A 139 13.84 3.47 -22.84
N THR A 140 14.81 3.44 -23.76
CA THR A 140 15.29 2.18 -24.36
C THR A 140 15.91 1.23 -23.34
N ARG A 141 16.60 1.76 -22.32
CA ARG A 141 17.10 0.96 -21.19
C ARG A 141 16.00 0.41 -20.28
N THR A 142 14.80 0.97 -20.35
CA THR A 142 13.63 0.56 -19.55
C THR A 142 12.83 -0.56 -20.24
N LEU A 143 12.98 -0.68 -21.57
CA LEU A 143 12.33 -1.66 -22.44
C LEU A 143 13.14 -2.96 -22.63
N LYS A 144 14.43 -2.94 -22.30
CA LYS A 144 15.28 -4.14 -22.15
C LYS A 144 15.07 -4.77 -20.78
#